data_AF-A0A936E8B1-F1
#
_entry.id   AF-A0A936E8B1-F1
#
_cell.length_a   1.000
_cell.length_b   1.000
_cell.length_c   1.000
_cell.angle_alpha   90.00
_cell.angle_beta   90.00
_cell.angle_gamma   90.00
#
_symmetry.space_group_name_H-M   'P 1'
#
loop_
_entity.id
_entity.type
_entity.pdbx_description
1 polymer ?
#
loop_
_entity_poly.entity_id
_entity_poly.type
_entity_poly.pdbx_seq_one_letter_code
_entity_poly.pdbx_strand_id
1 'polypeptide(L)'
;MSIVIIFPLAEELFFRDYMFHMLEAEGYPANALVFFTTLFWIGAHFHLGAWAFALIPVGVLLGLLRARSGAVIWPIIGHALYNAVLFI
;
A
#
# COMPACT_ATOMS: atom_id res chain seq x y z
N MET A 1 -12.92 -14.23 5.21
CA MET A 1 -11.52 -14.61 4.90
C MET A 1 -11.02 -14.01 3.58
N SER A 2 -11.78 -14.07 2.47
CA SER A 2 -11.34 -13.53 1.18
C SER A 2 -11.03 -12.02 1.20
N ILE A 3 -11.79 -11.21 1.94
CA ILE A 3 -11.56 -9.77 2.12
C ILE A 3 -10.23 -9.48 2.85
N VAL A 4 -9.78 -10.39 3.71
CA VAL A 4 -8.57 -10.21 4.55
C VAL A 4 -7.29 -10.53 3.77
N ILE A 5 -7.35 -11.34 2.72
CA ILE A 5 -6.15 -11.86 2.03
C ILE A 5 -6.15 -11.51 0.53
N ILE A 6 -7.24 -11.79 -0.19
CA ILE A 6 -7.26 -11.65 -1.65
C ILE A 6 -7.23 -10.18 -2.06
N PHE A 7 -7.98 -9.33 -1.37
CA PHE A 7 -8.02 -7.89 -1.65
C PHE A 7 -6.68 -7.21 -1.36
N PRO A 8 -6.07 -7.39 -0.16
CA PRO A 8 -4.74 -6.85 0.13
C PRO A 8 -3.67 -7.32 -0.85
N LEU A 9 -3.71 -8.59 -1.26
CA LEU A 9 -2.77 -9.11 -2.25
C LEU A 9 -2.88 -8.34 -3.58
N ALA A 10 -4.08 -8.18 -4.11
CA ALA A 10 -4.30 -7.46 -5.37
C ALA A 10 -3.87 -5.98 -5.26
N GLU A 11 -4.19 -5.32 -4.15
CA GLU A 11 -3.80 -3.94 -3.90
C GLU A 11 -2.28 -3.79 -3.83
N GLU A 12 -1.58 -4.62 -3.06
CA GLU A 12 -0.13 -4.51 -2.95
C GLU A 12 0.60 -4.86 -4.25
N LEU A 13 0.12 -5.83 -5.02
CA LEU A 13 0.66 -6.11 -6.36
C LEU A 13 0.47 -4.92 -7.31
N PHE A 14 -0.64 -4.18 -7.23
CA PHE A 14 -0.83 -3.02 -8.07
C PHE A 14 -0.01 -1.80 -7.60
N PHE A 15 -0.15 -1.42 -6.33
CA PHE A 15 0.44 -0.18 -5.81
C PHE A 15 1.92 -0.32 -5.44
N ARG A 16 2.34 -1.45 -4.85
CA ARG A 16 3.69 -1.64 -4.25
C ARG A 16 4.60 -2.51 -5.10
N ASP A 17 4.06 -3.19 -6.11
CA ASP A 17 4.85 -3.84 -7.14
C ASP A 17 4.78 -3.04 -8.46
N TYR A 18 3.68 -3.13 -9.21
CA TYR A 18 3.57 -2.55 -10.55
C TYR A 18 3.83 -1.04 -10.58
N MET A 19 3.04 -0.23 -9.86
CA MET A 19 3.14 1.23 -9.91
C MET A 19 4.43 1.74 -9.26
N PHE A 20 4.87 1.10 -8.17
CA PHE A 20 6.13 1.43 -7.51
C PHE A 20 7.32 1.22 -8.46
N HIS A 21 7.40 0.06 -9.11
CA HIS A 21 8.45 -0.24 -10.10
C HIS A 21 8.38 0.68 -11.32
N MET A 22 7.17 0.99 -11.82
CA MET A 22 7.00 1.92 -12.94
C MET A 22 7.60 3.30 -12.61
N LEU A 23 7.26 3.86 -11.46
CA LEU A 23 7.80 5.16 -11.03
C LEU A 23 9.29 5.08 -10.69
N GLU A 24 9.76 3.97 -10.14
CA GLU A 24 11.19 3.73 -9.89
C GLU A 24 11.99 3.71 -11.21
N ALA A 25 11.45 3.10 -12.27
CA ALA A 25 12.06 3.05 -13.59
C ALA A 25 12.16 4.42 -14.27
N GLU A 26 11.23 5.33 -13.96
CA GLU A 26 11.27 6.75 -14.40
C GLU A 26 12.27 7.60 -13.58
N GLY A 27 12.95 7.01 -12.60
CA GLY A 27 13.98 7.67 -11.79
C GLY A 27 13.45 8.49 -10.62
N TYR A 28 12.19 8.28 -10.21
CA TYR A 28 11.65 8.96 -9.03
C TYR A 28 12.32 8.47 -7.73
N PRO A 29 12.63 9.38 -6.78
CA PRO A 29 13.26 9.01 -5.52
C PRO A 29 12.28 8.28 -4.59
N ALA A 30 12.81 7.46 -3.68
CA ALA A 30 12.00 6.60 -2.81
C ALA A 30 10.90 7.33 -2.02
N ASN A 31 11.14 8.57 -1.58
CA ASN A 31 10.12 9.38 -0.91
C ASN A 31 8.94 9.73 -1.83
N ALA A 32 9.19 10.00 -3.12
CA ALA A 32 8.15 10.22 -4.11
C ALA A 32 7.37 8.93 -4.38
N LEU A 33 8.06 7.78 -4.48
CA LEU A 33 7.42 6.47 -4.65
C LEU A 33 6.46 6.17 -3.49
N VAL A 34 6.90 6.37 -2.25
CA VAL A 34 6.06 6.21 -1.05
C VAL A 34 4.87 7.17 -1.09
N PHE A 35 5.10 8.45 -1.43
CA PHE A 35 4.05 9.46 -1.48
C PHE A 35 2.97 9.11 -2.51
N PHE A 36 3.34 8.86 -3.76
CA PHE A 36 2.38 8.59 -4.83
C PHE A 36 1.64 7.28 -4.60
N THR A 37 2.34 6.20 -4.24
CA THR A 37 1.70 4.91 -3.98
C THR A 37 0.75 4.96 -2.78
N THR A 38 1.06 5.75 -1.76
CA THR A 38 0.13 6.04 -0.66
C THR A 38 -1.07 6.85 -1.13
N LEU A 39 -0.84 7.93 -1.89
CA LEU A 39 -1.90 8.83 -2.34
C LEU A 39 -2.94 8.11 -3.21
N PHE A 40 -2.49 7.34 -4.21
CA PHE A 40 -3.39 6.58 -5.07
C PHE A 40 -4.08 5.44 -4.32
N TRP A 41 -3.40 4.75 -3.41
CA TRP A 41 -4.00 3.71 -2.58
C TRP A 41 -5.13 4.27 -1.70
N ILE A 42 -4.92 5.43 -1.07
CA ILE A 42 -5.98 6.13 -0.32
C ILE A 42 -7.12 6.57 -1.25
N GLY A 43 -6.80 7.05 -2.45
CA GLY A 43 -7.79 7.43 -3.46
C GLY A 43 -8.72 6.27 -3.85
N ALA A 44 -8.22 5.03 -3.88
CA ALA A 44 -9.04 3.84 -4.11
C ALA A 44 -10.08 3.58 -3.00
N HIS A 45 -9.90 4.20 -1.83
CA HIS A 45 -10.82 4.13 -0.68
C HIS A 45 -11.81 5.31 -0.61
N PHE A 46 -12.14 5.92 -1.76
CA PHE A 46 -13.02 7.10 -1.84
C PHE A 46 -14.39 6.92 -1.15
N HIS A 47 -14.89 5.68 -1.09
CA HIS A 47 -16.15 5.34 -0.42
C HIS A 47 -16.14 5.63 1.09
N LEU A 48 -14.96 5.76 1.71
CA LEU A 48 -14.80 6.13 3.13
C LEU A 48 -14.89 7.64 3.36
N GLY A 49 -14.90 8.47 2.30
CA GLY A 49 -14.90 9.93 2.41
C GLY A 49 -13.70 10.43 3.22
N ALA A 50 -13.93 11.33 4.17
CA ALA A 50 -12.86 11.89 5.01
C ALA A 50 -12.17 10.84 5.91
N TRP A 51 -12.81 9.70 6.19
CA TRP A 51 -12.19 8.62 6.97
C TRP A 51 -11.01 7.97 6.25
N ALA A 52 -10.91 8.10 4.92
CA ALA A 52 -9.78 7.60 4.15
C ALA A 52 -8.44 8.21 4.61
N PHE A 53 -8.42 9.41 5.18
CA PHE A 53 -7.20 10.03 5.70
C PHE A 53 -6.60 9.27 6.90
N ALA A 54 -7.41 8.49 7.63
CA ALA A 54 -6.92 7.62 8.69
C ALA A 54 -6.01 6.49 8.16
N LEU A 55 -6.05 6.21 6.86
CA LEU A 55 -5.21 5.22 6.19
C LEU A 55 -3.82 5.75 5.81
N ILE A 56 -3.55 7.06 5.92
CA ILE A 56 -2.23 7.65 5.60
C ILE A 56 -1.08 6.93 6.33
N PRO A 57 -1.13 6.74 7.68
CA PRO A 57 -0.02 6.10 8.38
C PRO A 57 0.24 4.67 7.88
N VAL A 58 -0.81 3.94 7.54
CA VAL A 58 -0.72 2.58 7.01
C VAL A 58 -0.13 2.60 5.61
N GLY A 59 -0.65 3.42 4.70
CA GLY A 59 -0.15 3.52 3.33
C GLY A 59 1.33 3.91 3.28
N VAL A 60 1.76 4.85 4.14
CA VAL A 60 3.17 5.24 4.30
C VAL A 60 4.00 4.07 4.83
N LEU A 61 3.54 3.37 5.87
CA LEU A 61 4.24 2.20 6.41
C LEU A 61 4.47 1.13 5.34
N LEU A 62 3.43 0.79 4.57
CA LEU A 62 3.52 -0.18 3.48
C LEU A 62 4.49 0.28 2.38
N GLY A 63 4.44 1.56 2.00
CA GLY A 63 5.40 2.15 1.07
C GLY A 63 6.84 2.07 1.60
N LEU A 64 7.07 2.36 2.88
CA LEU A 64 8.39 2.28 3.51
C LEU A 64 8.91 0.83 3.58
N LEU A 65 8.03 -0.14 3.87
CA LEU A 65 8.38 -1.56 3.82
C LEU A 65 8.86 -1.94 2.42
N ARG A 66 8.14 -1.52 1.36
CA ARG A 66 8.56 -1.76 -0.02
C ARG A 66 9.89 -1.08 -0.35
N ALA A 67 10.05 0.20 0.01
CA ALA A 67 11.23 0.98 -0.30
C ALA A 67 12.50 0.46 0.39
N ARG A 68 12.39 -0.05 1.63
CA ARG A 68 13.54 -0.55 2.40
C ARG A 68 13.91 -1.99 2.05
N SER A 69 12.92 -2.83 1.75
CA SER A 69 13.14 -4.26 1.54
C SER A 69 13.38 -4.64 0.08
N GLY A 70 12.95 -3.82 -0.88
CA GLY A 70 12.95 -4.19 -2.29
C GLY A 70 11.88 -5.20 -2.69
N ALA A 71 11.05 -5.70 -1.76
CA ALA A 71 10.13 -6.81 -2.03
C ALA A 71 8.69 -6.49 -1.61
N VAL A 72 7.72 -6.86 -2.47
CA VAL A 72 6.27 -6.67 -2.23
C VAL A 72 5.71 -7.58 -1.11
N ILE A 73 6.42 -8.66 -0.76
CA ILE A 73 5.97 -9.59 0.29
C ILE A 73 5.80 -8.91 1.66
N TRP A 74 6.63 -7.92 1.99
CA TRP A 74 6.56 -7.21 3.27
C TRP A 74 5.32 -6.29 3.38
N PRO A 75 5.00 -5.47 2.37
CA PRO A 75 3.69 -4.82 2.28
C PRO A 75 2.53 -5.79 2.38
N ILE A 76 2.56 -6.93 1.67
CA ILE A 76 1.47 -7.92 1.71
C ILE A 76 1.25 -8.43 3.14
N ILE A 77 2.32 -8.82 3.83
CA ILE A 77 2.24 -9.29 5.22
C ILE A 77 1.73 -8.16 6.13
N GLY A 78 2.29 -6.95 6.02
CA GLY A 78 1.88 -5.81 6.84
C GLY A 78 0.41 -5.43 6.65
N HIS A 79 -0.08 -5.45 5.42
CA HIS A 79 -1.46 -5.14 5.08
C HIS A 79 -2.40 -6.26 5.56
N ALA A 80 -2.06 -7.53 5.33
CA ALA A 80 -2.84 -8.65 5.85
C ALA A 80 -2.94 -8.63 7.38
N LEU A 81 -1.86 -8.27 8.09
CA LEU A 81 -1.86 -8.11 9.55
C LEU A 81 -2.75 -6.94 10.00
N TYR A 82 -2.67 -5.79 9.33
CA TYR A 82 -3.54 -4.65 9.62
C TYR A 82 -5.02 -5.00 9.44
N ASN A 83 -5.37 -5.64 8.32
CA ASN A 83 -6.73 -6.10 8.08
C ASN A 83 -7.16 -7.16 9.10
N ALA A 84 -6.29 -8.08 9.48
CA ALA A 84 -6.61 -9.05 10.52
C ALA A 84 -6.99 -8.34 11.85
N VAL A 85 -6.22 -7.32 12.27
CA VAL A 85 -6.54 -6.55 13.49
C VAL A 85 -7.87 -5.80 13.38
N LEU A 86 -8.22 -5.28 12.20
CA LEU A 86 -9.50 -4.58 11.99
C LEU A 86 -10.72 -5.51 11.94
N PHE A 87 -10.55 -6.75 11.50
CA PHE A 87 -11.65 -7.72 11.30
C PHE A 87 -11.71 -8.84 12.36
N ILE A 88 -10.89 -8.74 13.43
CA ILE A 88 -11.07 -9.48 14.69
C ILE A 88 -12.11 -8.77 15.54
#